data_AF-A0A923PTB5-F1
#
_entry.id   AF-A0A923PTB5-F1
#
_cell.length_a   1.000
_cell.length_b   1.000
_cell.length_c   1.000
_cell.angle_alpha   90.00
_cell.angle_beta   90.00
_cell.angle_gamma   90.00
#
_symmetry.space_group_name_H-M   'P 1'
#
loop_
_entity.id
_entity.type
_entity.pdbx_description
1 polymer ?
#
loop_
_entity_poly.entity_id
_entity_poly.type
_entity_poly.pdbx_seq_one_letter_code
_entity_poly.pdbx_strand_id
1 'polypeptide(L)'
;MSPVFKLFARRYERGGSHVPFLAPWWGAPSEDAASLHRGQFDRWASARPAAYTLVDHPAEADIFVLSIPWKLTRGDPAARAFADSEIHAAAKSHRPIVIFFDSDHDEIVAWPAHAVVFRFSIYQDTRRPNEFSIPTFSQDFLTQNHSGILRPREKSAVPSVGFCGYAPPLGCRLSPSAVRETVRYAAYRSGALTHHRRLIAHAPRVQALRA
;
A
#
# COMPACT_ATOMS: atom_id res chain seq x y z
N MET A 1 22.35 -14.36 23.94
CA MET A 1 21.21 -13.51 23.54
C MET A 1 21.47 -13.03 22.12
N SER A 2 20.53 -13.22 21.19
CA SER A 2 20.67 -12.65 19.84
C SER A 2 20.66 -11.12 19.93
N PRO A 3 21.46 -10.40 19.12
CA PRO A 3 21.48 -8.94 19.15
C PRO A 3 20.10 -8.37 18.77
N VAL A 4 19.64 -7.38 19.52
CA VAL A 4 18.42 -6.61 19.22
C VAL A 4 18.80 -5.52 18.23
N PHE A 5 18.22 -5.55 17.02
CA PHE A 5 18.45 -4.53 16.01
C PHE A 5 17.78 -3.20 16.38
N LYS A 6 18.48 -2.09 16.23
CA LYS A 6 17.97 -0.75 16.55
C LYS A 6 17.50 -0.04 15.27
N LEU A 7 16.23 0.35 15.27
CA LEU A 7 15.56 1.04 14.18
C LEU A 7 15.40 2.52 14.54
N PHE A 8 15.62 3.42 13.59
CA PHE A 8 15.26 4.82 13.71
C PHE A 8 14.26 5.21 12.62
N ALA A 9 13.23 5.97 12.98
CA ALA A 9 12.28 6.54 12.05
C ALA A 9 11.80 7.90 12.57
N ARG A 10 11.82 8.93 11.73
CA ARG A 10 11.20 10.22 12.07
C ARG A 10 9.73 10.21 11.69
N ARG A 11 8.85 10.77 12.54
CA ARG A 11 7.44 10.94 12.16
C ARG A 11 7.27 12.00 11.09
N TYR A 12 6.38 11.75 10.15
CA TYR A 12 5.95 12.75 9.16
C TYR A 12 4.84 13.62 9.74
N GLU A 13 5.10 14.92 9.92
CA GLU A 13 4.27 15.81 10.74
C GLU A 13 3.03 16.37 10.03
N ARG A 14 2.99 16.35 8.69
CA ARG A 14 1.90 16.99 7.91
C ARG A 14 0.64 16.13 7.78
N GLY A 15 0.52 15.10 8.60
CA GLY A 15 -0.53 14.10 8.49
C GLY A 15 -0.20 13.04 7.44
N GLY A 16 -0.74 11.84 7.63
CA GLY A 16 -0.43 10.67 6.81
C GLY A 16 -0.28 9.43 7.68
N SER A 17 -0.74 8.31 7.15
CA SER A 17 -0.56 7.03 7.81
C SER A 17 0.91 6.61 7.72
N HIS A 18 1.49 6.11 8.82
CA HIS A 18 2.85 5.57 8.78
C HIS A 18 2.84 4.15 8.22
N VAL A 19 4.02 3.66 7.82
CA VAL A 19 4.17 2.28 7.38
C VAL A 19 3.76 1.32 8.51
N PRO A 20 3.02 0.24 8.21
CA PRO A 20 2.52 -0.68 9.24
C PRO A 20 3.62 -1.32 10.10
N PHE A 21 4.84 -1.43 9.56
CA PHE A 21 6.00 -1.95 10.29
C PHE A 21 6.36 -1.17 11.55
N LEU A 22 5.96 0.10 11.66
CA LEU A 22 6.19 0.92 12.83
C LEU A 22 5.05 0.83 13.87
N ALA A 23 3.98 0.09 13.57
CA ALA A 23 2.82 -0.02 14.43
C ALA A 23 3.09 -0.52 15.86
N PRO A 24 4.05 -1.43 16.12
CA PRO A 24 4.38 -1.86 17.49
C PRO A 24 4.80 -0.74 18.44
N TRP A 25 5.29 0.40 17.91
CA TRP A 25 5.66 1.57 18.72
C TRP A 25 4.76 2.76 18.49
N TRP A 26 4.16 2.89 17.30
CA TRP A 26 3.39 4.08 16.92
C TRP A 26 1.87 3.89 16.90
N GLY A 27 1.40 2.67 17.14
CA GLY A 27 -0.01 2.29 17.05
C GLY A 27 -0.40 1.83 15.65
N ALA A 28 -1.60 1.26 15.51
CA ALA A 28 -2.08 0.87 14.19
C ALA A 28 -2.24 2.11 13.28
N PRO A 29 -1.85 2.01 12.00
CA PRO A 29 -2.11 3.08 11.03
C PRO A 29 -3.61 3.40 10.94
N SER A 30 -3.96 4.63 10.58
CA SER A 30 -5.37 4.99 10.35
C SER A 30 -5.94 4.18 9.19
N GLU A 31 -7.12 3.59 9.42
CA GLU A 31 -7.81 2.76 8.44
C GLU A 31 -9.19 3.34 8.11
N ASP A 32 -9.65 3.15 6.87
CA ASP A 32 -11.03 3.46 6.49
C ASP A 32 -11.98 2.45 7.16
N ALA A 33 -12.96 2.97 7.90
CA ALA A 33 -13.96 2.15 8.60
C ALA A 33 -14.78 1.25 7.65
N ALA A 34 -14.90 1.63 6.37
CA ALA A 34 -15.58 0.84 5.35
C ALA A 34 -14.65 -0.18 4.64
N SER A 35 -13.36 -0.18 4.94
CA SER A 35 -12.39 -1.09 4.31
C SER A 35 -12.62 -2.53 4.76
N LEU A 36 -12.61 -3.46 3.80
CA LEU A 36 -12.57 -4.90 4.08
C LEU A 36 -11.27 -5.35 4.74
N HIS A 37 -10.24 -4.49 4.73
CA HIS A 37 -8.95 -4.74 5.36
C HIS A 37 -8.82 -4.13 6.76
N ARG A 38 -9.93 -3.62 7.32
CA ARG A 38 -9.92 -3.03 8.66
C ARG A 38 -9.49 -4.04 9.72
N GLY A 39 -8.52 -3.67 10.54
CA GLY A 39 -7.93 -4.48 11.60
C GLY A 39 -6.78 -5.36 11.12
N GLN A 40 -6.32 -5.21 9.87
CA GLN A 40 -5.26 -6.05 9.30
C GLN A 40 -3.93 -5.97 10.08
N PHE A 41 -3.70 -4.87 10.82
CA PHE A 41 -2.48 -4.66 11.60
C PHE A 41 -2.68 -4.69 13.12
N ASP A 42 -3.88 -4.97 13.64
CA ASP A 42 -4.16 -4.90 15.08
C ASP A 42 -3.30 -5.87 15.90
N ARG A 43 -3.19 -7.12 15.43
CA ARG A 43 -2.33 -8.13 16.06
C ARG A 43 -0.85 -7.75 15.99
N TRP A 44 -0.44 -7.11 14.90
CA TRP A 44 0.92 -6.64 14.73
C TRP A 44 1.23 -5.47 15.67
N ALA A 45 0.34 -4.49 15.76
CA ALA A 45 0.48 -3.32 16.61
C ALA A 45 0.49 -3.67 18.11
N SER A 46 -0.22 -4.73 18.52
CA SER A 46 -0.28 -5.20 19.90
C SER A 46 0.92 -6.06 20.32
N ALA A 47 1.68 -6.60 19.36
CA ALA A 47 2.84 -7.43 19.64
C ALA A 47 4.12 -6.57 19.68
N ARG A 48 4.89 -6.66 20.76
CA ARG A 48 6.25 -6.10 20.78
C ARG A 48 7.26 -7.11 20.23
N PRO A 49 7.99 -6.78 19.17
CA PRO A 49 8.98 -7.67 18.61
C PRO A 49 10.20 -7.80 19.53
N ALA A 50 10.68 -9.02 19.73
CA ALA A 50 11.85 -9.28 20.58
C ALA A 50 13.18 -9.03 19.85
N ALA A 51 13.20 -9.12 18.52
CA ALA A 51 14.42 -9.07 17.71
C ALA A 51 14.88 -7.65 17.36
N TYR A 52 14.06 -6.62 17.60
CA TYR A 52 14.38 -5.25 17.21
C TYR A 52 13.59 -4.23 18.04
N THR A 53 14.11 -3.01 18.14
CA THR A 53 13.53 -1.90 18.92
C THR A 53 13.63 -0.59 18.13
N LEU A 54 12.68 0.32 18.36
CA LEU A 54 12.78 1.70 17.89
C LEU A 54 13.61 2.53 18.87
N VAL A 55 14.50 3.38 18.37
CA VAL A 55 15.30 4.33 19.13
C VAL A 55 14.96 5.77 18.73
N ASP A 56 15.14 6.70 19.66
CA ASP A 56 14.81 8.12 19.47
C ASP A 56 15.93 8.91 18.77
N HIS A 57 17.18 8.41 18.83
CA HIS A 57 18.34 9.07 18.28
C HIS A 57 18.92 8.32 17.08
N PRO A 58 19.14 8.99 15.92
CA PRO A 58 19.64 8.33 14.71
C PRO A 58 21.05 7.77 14.88
N ALA A 59 21.86 8.34 15.78
CA ALA A 59 23.22 7.87 16.07
C ALA A 59 23.25 6.48 16.72
N GLU A 60 22.15 6.06 17.35
CA GLU A 60 22.02 4.75 17.99
C GLU A 60 21.46 3.69 17.04
N ALA A 61 20.94 4.08 15.88
CA ALA A 61 20.31 3.15 14.96
C ALA A 61 21.31 2.31 14.17
N ASP A 62 20.96 1.05 13.97
CA ASP A 62 21.59 0.16 13.00
C ASP A 62 20.99 0.39 11.61
N ILE A 63 19.68 0.72 11.56
CA ILE A 63 18.90 0.84 10.33
C ILE A 63 17.91 2.01 10.46
N PHE A 64 17.77 2.77 9.39
CA PHE A 64 16.73 3.78 9.25
C PHE A 64 15.50 3.16 8.60
N VAL A 65 14.30 3.64 8.95
CA VAL A 65 13.06 3.22 8.32
C VAL A 65 12.33 4.46 7.84
N LEU A 66 12.03 4.52 6.54
CA LEU A 66 11.15 5.56 6.01
C LEU A 66 9.76 5.35 6.61
N SER A 67 9.30 6.34 7.38
CA SER A 67 8.07 6.24 8.14
C SER A 67 6.80 6.29 7.30
N ILE A 68 6.87 6.84 6.09
CA ILE A 68 5.72 6.94 5.18
C ILE A 68 5.81 5.92 4.05
N PRO A 69 4.67 5.42 3.55
CA PRO A 69 4.67 4.59 2.36
C PRO A 69 5.13 5.42 1.15
N TRP A 70 5.98 4.83 0.30
CA TRP A 70 6.55 5.55 -0.85
C TRP A 70 5.48 6.11 -1.79
N LYS A 71 4.32 5.44 -1.90
CA LYS A 71 3.19 5.91 -2.73
C LYS A 71 2.71 7.32 -2.38
N LEU A 72 2.90 7.76 -1.12
CA LEU A 72 2.52 9.11 -0.69
C LEU A 72 3.33 10.19 -1.43
N THR A 73 4.57 9.87 -1.81
CA THR A 73 5.49 10.82 -2.47
C THR A 73 5.05 11.22 -3.89
N ARG A 74 4.16 10.46 -4.53
CA ARG A 74 3.76 10.68 -5.94
C ARG A 74 2.81 11.84 -6.18
N GLY A 75 2.08 12.27 -5.14
CA GLY A 75 1.13 13.38 -5.23
C GLY A 75 1.43 14.50 -4.24
N ASP A 76 2.47 14.35 -3.43
CA ASP A 76 2.77 15.27 -2.33
C ASP A 76 4.27 15.62 -2.34
N PRO A 77 4.63 16.82 -2.84
CA PRO A 77 6.00 17.31 -2.84
C PRO A 77 6.63 17.40 -1.45
N ALA A 78 5.83 17.64 -0.39
CA ALA A 78 6.35 17.70 0.96
C ALA A 78 6.64 16.30 1.51
N ALA A 79 5.81 15.31 1.20
CA ALA A 79 6.10 13.92 1.50
C ALA A 79 7.34 13.43 0.74
N ARG A 80 7.50 13.87 -0.52
CA ARG A 80 8.70 13.58 -1.31
C ARG A 80 9.96 14.19 -0.68
N ALA A 81 9.94 15.49 -0.37
CA ALA A 81 11.06 16.17 0.28
C ALA A 81 11.42 15.55 1.63
N PHE A 82 10.41 15.14 2.41
CA PHE A 82 10.62 14.39 3.65
C PHE A 82 11.34 13.06 3.39
N ALA A 83 10.85 12.23 2.45
CA ALA A 83 11.48 10.96 2.12
C ALA A 83 12.93 11.12 1.64
N ASP A 84 13.19 12.09 0.77
CA ASP A 84 14.54 12.40 0.29
C ASP A 84 15.45 12.84 1.45
N SER A 85 14.93 13.61 2.42
CA SER A 85 15.69 14.00 3.62
C SER A 85 16.05 12.83 4.54
N GLU A 86 15.14 11.86 4.72
CA GLU A 86 15.41 10.65 5.51
C GLU A 86 16.45 9.75 4.82
N ILE A 87 16.34 9.57 3.50
CA ILE A 87 17.31 8.81 2.70
C ILE A 87 18.70 9.44 2.82
N HIS A 88 18.78 10.77 2.78
CA HIS A 88 20.03 11.50 2.91
C HIS A 88 20.60 11.43 4.34
N ALA A 89 19.76 11.46 5.38
CA ALA A 89 20.18 11.31 6.77
C ALA A 89 20.78 9.92 7.04
N ALA A 90 20.17 8.86 6.49
CA ALA A 90 20.70 7.50 6.56
C ALA A 90 22.08 7.40 5.87
N ALA A 91 22.22 8.00 4.69
CA ALA A 91 23.49 8.05 3.96
C ALA A 91 24.59 8.74 4.78
N LYS A 92 24.30 9.91 5.37
CA LYS A 92 25.23 10.66 6.24
C LYS A 92 25.65 9.88 7.48
N SER A 93 24.79 8.99 7.96
CA SER A 93 25.07 8.12 9.10
C SER A 93 25.77 6.82 8.72
N HIS A 94 26.04 6.60 7.41
CA HIS A 94 26.55 5.35 6.87
C HIS A 94 25.71 4.12 7.26
N ARG A 95 24.39 4.32 7.37
CA ARG A 95 23.42 3.26 7.73
C ARG A 95 22.47 3.00 6.57
N PRO A 96 21.98 1.76 6.41
CA PRO A 96 20.96 1.46 5.44
C PRO A 96 19.62 2.11 5.82
N ILE A 97 18.76 2.31 4.82
CA ILE A 97 17.38 2.74 5.01
C ILE A 97 16.40 1.73 4.39
N VAL A 98 15.39 1.33 5.15
CA VAL A 98 14.29 0.50 4.67
C VAL A 98 13.16 1.38 4.14
N ILE A 99 12.69 1.07 2.94
CA ILE A 99 11.61 1.80 2.25
C ILE A 99 10.51 0.82 1.87
N PHE A 100 9.26 1.17 2.17
CA PHE A 100 8.09 0.38 1.77
C PHE A 100 7.38 1.02 0.59
N PHE A 101 7.37 0.32 -0.54
CA PHE A 101 6.62 0.66 -1.74
C PHE A 101 5.40 -0.25 -1.85
N ASP A 102 4.38 0.09 -1.07
CA ASP A 102 3.12 -0.65 -0.87
C ASP A 102 2.06 -0.29 -1.93
N SER A 103 2.42 -0.40 -3.21
CA SER A 103 1.46 -0.20 -4.31
C SER A 103 1.82 -1.03 -5.54
N ASP A 104 0.83 -1.23 -6.41
CA ASP A 104 0.96 -2.02 -7.64
C ASP A 104 1.66 -1.27 -8.78
N HIS A 105 2.37 -0.19 -8.47
CA HIS A 105 3.09 0.58 -9.46
C HIS A 105 4.46 -0.03 -9.74
N ASP A 106 4.79 -0.05 -11.02
CA ASP A 106 6.00 -0.65 -11.59
C ASP A 106 7.08 0.37 -11.92
N GLU A 107 6.95 1.61 -11.42
CA GLU A 107 7.92 2.65 -11.70
C GLU A 107 9.34 2.23 -11.28
N ILE A 108 10.28 2.49 -12.18
CA ILE A 108 11.70 2.28 -11.96
C ILE A 108 12.22 3.50 -11.21
N VAL A 109 12.53 3.32 -9.92
CA VAL A 109 13.10 4.36 -9.07
C VAL A 109 14.60 4.14 -8.93
N ALA A 110 15.38 5.21 -9.11
CA ALA A 110 16.82 5.21 -8.93
C ALA A 110 17.22 5.17 -7.44
N TRP A 111 16.98 4.04 -6.78
CA TRP A 111 17.33 3.87 -5.37
C TRP A 111 18.84 3.96 -5.14
N PRO A 112 19.29 4.67 -4.07
CA PRO A 112 20.69 4.66 -3.69
C PRO A 112 21.09 3.29 -3.11
N ALA A 113 22.37 2.97 -3.14
CA ALA A 113 22.88 1.62 -2.79
C ALA A 113 22.60 1.21 -1.33
N HIS A 114 22.46 2.17 -0.41
CA HIS A 114 22.14 1.92 1.00
C HIS A 114 20.63 1.77 1.27
N ALA A 115 19.77 1.96 0.27
CA ALA A 115 18.34 1.72 0.42
C ALA A 115 18.02 0.23 0.22
N VAL A 116 17.18 -0.31 1.10
CA VAL A 116 16.56 -1.64 0.98
C VAL A 116 15.06 -1.43 0.80
N VAL A 117 14.51 -1.88 -0.32
CA VAL A 117 13.16 -1.50 -0.75
C VAL A 117 12.27 -2.74 -0.80
N PHE A 118 11.17 -2.72 -0.05
CA PHE A 118 10.15 -3.75 -0.09
C PHE A 118 8.99 -3.31 -0.98
N ARG A 119 8.65 -4.11 -2.00
CA ARG A 119 7.59 -3.80 -2.98
C ARG A 119 6.49 -4.87 -2.95
N PHE A 120 5.24 -4.45 -3.09
CA PHE A 120 4.12 -5.39 -3.32
C PHE A 120 4.12 -5.96 -4.74
N SER A 121 4.54 -5.16 -5.72
CA SER A 121 4.65 -5.58 -7.11
C SER A 121 6.05 -5.29 -7.64
N ILE A 122 6.67 -6.31 -8.21
CA ILE A 122 8.00 -6.24 -8.81
C ILE A 122 8.11 -7.27 -9.94
N TYR A 123 8.73 -6.87 -11.05
CA TYR A 123 9.04 -7.79 -12.14
C TYR A 123 10.46 -8.33 -11.99
N GLN A 124 10.65 -9.61 -12.29
CA GLN A 124 11.93 -10.28 -12.09
C GLN A 124 13.05 -9.72 -12.97
N ASP A 125 12.72 -9.29 -14.18
CA ASP A 125 13.63 -8.76 -15.20
C ASP A 125 14.07 -7.31 -14.95
N THR A 126 13.24 -6.51 -14.26
CA THR A 126 13.55 -5.11 -13.92
C THR A 126 13.92 -4.91 -12.45
N ARG A 127 13.83 -5.96 -11.62
CA ARG A 127 14.19 -5.93 -10.20
C ARG A 127 15.65 -5.53 -9.99
N ARG A 128 15.85 -4.54 -9.12
CA ARG A 128 17.20 -4.16 -8.66
C ARG A 128 17.66 -5.06 -7.50
N PRO A 129 18.99 -5.20 -7.27
CA PRO A 129 19.52 -6.05 -6.20
C PRO A 129 19.04 -5.70 -4.79
N ASN A 130 18.65 -4.44 -4.59
CA ASN A 130 18.18 -3.92 -3.31
C ASN A 130 16.64 -3.85 -3.20
N GLU A 131 15.93 -4.43 -4.16
CA GLU A 131 14.46 -4.52 -4.14
C GLU A 131 14.02 -5.95 -3.84
N PHE A 132 13.07 -6.07 -2.91
CA PHE A 132 12.55 -7.33 -2.42
C PHE A 132 11.03 -7.32 -2.52
N SER A 133 10.46 -8.44 -2.96
CA SER A 133 9.01 -8.64 -2.87
C SER A 133 8.63 -8.86 -1.41
N ILE A 134 7.52 -8.26 -0.99
CA ILE A 134 6.91 -8.50 0.32
C ILE A 134 5.46 -8.94 0.13
N PRO A 135 4.99 -9.97 0.85
CA PRO A 135 3.59 -10.36 0.78
C PRO A 135 2.67 -9.26 1.31
N THR A 136 1.46 -9.20 0.76
CA THR A 136 0.38 -8.42 1.36
C THR A 136 0.03 -9.00 2.72
N PHE A 137 -0.17 -8.12 3.70
CA PHE A 137 -0.66 -8.48 5.01
C PHE A 137 -2.18 -8.68 4.98
N SER A 138 -2.65 -9.76 5.59
CA SER A 138 -4.07 -10.03 5.76
C SER A 138 -4.34 -10.35 7.22
N GLN A 139 -5.49 -9.91 7.72
CA GLN A 139 -6.04 -10.49 8.93
C GLN A 139 -6.41 -11.96 8.71
N ASP A 140 -6.49 -12.69 9.82
CA ASP A 140 -7.15 -13.98 9.83
C ASP A 140 -8.66 -13.78 9.83
N PHE A 141 -9.27 -13.83 8.65
CA PHE A 141 -10.72 -13.65 8.48
C PHE A 141 -11.55 -14.73 9.19
N LEU A 142 -11.02 -15.95 9.38
CA LEU A 142 -11.75 -16.99 10.10
C LEU A 142 -11.80 -16.66 11.58
N THR A 143 -10.66 -16.28 12.16
CA THR A 143 -10.59 -15.87 13.57
C THR A 143 -11.44 -14.62 13.81
N GLN A 144 -11.33 -13.60 12.95
CA GLN A 144 -12.03 -12.32 13.11
C GLN A 144 -13.55 -12.43 12.89
N ASN A 145 -14.00 -13.15 11.86
CA ASN A 145 -15.41 -13.12 11.44
C ASN A 145 -16.18 -14.39 11.80
N HIS A 146 -15.50 -15.48 12.11
CA HIS A 146 -16.11 -16.80 12.31
C HIS A 146 -15.61 -17.52 13.56
N SER A 147 -14.96 -16.82 14.50
CA SER A 147 -14.43 -17.40 15.76
C SER A 147 -13.50 -18.60 15.51
N GLY A 148 -12.76 -18.59 14.40
CA GLY A 148 -11.85 -19.66 13.99
C GLY A 148 -12.55 -20.90 13.39
N ILE A 149 -13.89 -20.88 13.26
CA ILE A 149 -14.66 -22.00 12.74
C ILE A 149 -14.88 -21.83 11.24
N LEU A 150 -14.26 -22.69 10.44
CA LEU A 150 -14.52 -22.76 9.01
C LEU A 150 -15.97 -23.19 8.75
N ARG A 151 -16.73 -22.38 8.02
CA ARG A 151 -18.09 -22.69 7.57
C ARG A 151 -18.12 -22.73 6.04
N PRO A 152 -17.85 -23.89 5.43
CA PRO A 152 -17.87 -24.02 3.98
C PRO A 152 -19.25 -23.65 3.44
N ARG A 153 -19.28 -22.77 2.43
CA ARG A 153 -20.51 -22.46 1.70
C ARG A 153 -20.84 -23.62 0.76
N GLU A 154 -22.08 -24.08 0.76
CA GLU A 154 -22.57 -25.00 -0.26
C GLU A 154 -22.50 -24.35 -1.65
N LYS A 155 -21.92 -25.08 -2.61
CA LYS A 155 -21.84 -24.62 -4.00
C LYS A 155 -23.22 -24.82 -4.64
N SER A 156 -23.74 -23.79 -5.28
CA SER A 156 -24.94 -23.88 -6.11
C SER A 156 -24.65 -24.69 -7.38
N ALA A 157 -25.68 -25.35 -7.93
CA ALA A 157 -25.58 -26.07 -9.20
C ALA A 157 -25.11 -25.15 -10.36
N VAL A 158 -25.49 -23.88 -10.32
CA VAL A 158 -25.01 -22.85 -11.24
C VAL A 158 -23.85 -22.09 -10.57
N PRO A 159 -22.63 -22.08 -11.13
CA PRO A 159 -21.51 -21.32 -10.56
C PRO A 159 -21.73 -19.82 -10.74
N SER A 160 -21.40 -19.04 -9.70
CA SER A 160 -21.25 -17.60 -9.84
C SER A 160 -19.78 -17.30 -10.17
N VAL A 161 -19.55 -16.61 -11.29
CA VAL A 161 -18.22 -16.15 -11.72
C VAL A 161 -18.16 -14.64 -11.52
N GLY A 162 -17.35 -14.20 -10.56
CA GLY A 162 -17.02 -12.79 -10.37
C GLY A 162 -15.76 -12.43 -11.15
N PHE A 163 -15.77 -11.28 -11.83
CA PHE A 163 -14.60 -10.74 -12.49
C PHE A 163 -13.88 -9.76 -11.56
N CYS A 164 -12.67 -10.10 -11.11
CA CYS A 164 -11.81 -9.18 -10.37
C CYS A 164 -11.02 -8.34 -11.38
N GLY A 165 -11.61 -7.23 -11.79
CA GLY A 165 -11.06 -6.31 -12.78
C GLY A 165 -12.09 -5.26 -13.18
N TYR A 166 -11.66 -4.22 -13.87
CA TYR A 166 -12.56 -3.20 -14.40
C TYR A 166 -12.64 -3.31 -15.93
N ALA A 167 -13.76 -3.83 -16.44
CA ALA A 167 -14.03 -4.06 -17.86
C ALA A 167 -15.32 -3.42 -18.46
N PRO A 168 -16.10 -2.56 -17.77
CA PRO A 168 -17.09 -1.73 -18.47
C PRO A 168 -16.42 -0.59 -19.25
N PRO A 169 -16.83 -0.27 -20.50
CA PRO A 169 -17.80 -0.96 -21.36
C PRO A 169 -17.17 -1.98 -22.32
N LEU A 170 -15.91 -2.39 -22.12
CA LEU A 170 -15.19 -3.31 -23.01
C LEU A 170 -15.66 -4.76 -22.78
N GLY A 171 -16.49 -5.29 -23.68
CA GLY A 171 -16.84 -6.73 -23.71
C GLY A 171 -18.12 -7.12 -22.95
N CYS A 172 -18.87 -6.17 -22.39
CA CYS A 172 -20.20 -6.45 -21.85
C CYS A 172 -21.26 -6.46 -22.96
N ARG A 173 -22.21 -7.41 -22.93
CA ARG A 173 -23.42 -7.35 -23.77
C ARG A 173 -24.20 -6.05 -23.46
N LEU A 174 -24.88 -5.50 -24.45
CA LEU A 174 -25.76 -4.33 -24.27
C LEU A 174 -26.72 -4.61 -23.11
N SER A 175 -26.54 -3.85 -22.03
CA SER A 175 -27.31 -3.95 -20.80
C SER A 175 -27.54 -2.55 -20.24
N PRO A 176 -28.59 -2.32 -19.43
CA PRO A 176 -28.83 -1.03 -18.78
C PRO A 176 -27.61 -0.55 -17.97
N SER A 177 -26.89 -1.48 -17.34
CA SER A 177 -25.64 -1.21 -16.63
C SER A 177 -24.54 -0.72 -17.58
N ALA A 178 -24.36 -1.36 -18.74
CA ALA A 178 -23.37 -0.93 -19.74
C ALA A 178 -23.71 0.46 -20.30
N VAL A 179 -24.99 0.76 -20.54
CA VAL A 179 -25.45 2.08 -20.97
C VAL A 179 -25.17 3.13 -19.88
N ARG A 180 -25.52 2.84 -18.62
CA ARG A 180 -25.26 3.74 -17.49
C ARG A 180 -23.77 4.05 -17.34
N GLU A 181 -22.91 3.04 -17.42
CA GLU A 181 -21.46 3.24 -17.32
C GLU A 181 -20.89 3.98 -18.56
N THR A 182 -21.45 3.76 -19.74
CA THR A 182 -21.09 4.51 -20.96
C THR A 182 -21.45 5.98 -20.85
N VAL A 183 -22.64 6.30 -20.32
CA VAL A 183 -23.08 7.68 -20.05
C VAL A 183 -22.17 8.34 -19.01
N ARG A 184 -21.84 7.64 -17.92
CA ARG A 184 -20.88 8.13 -16.91
C ARG A 184 -19.51 8.40 -17.52
N TYR A 185 -19.02 7.51 -18.37
CA TYR A 185 -17.75 7.68 -19.08
C TYR A 185 -17.78 8.89 -20.03
N ALA A 186 -18.86 9.08 -20.80
CA ALA A 186 -19.02 10.23 -21.68
C ALA A 186 -19.07 11.56 -20.90
N ALA A 187 -19.83 11.60 -19.80
CA ALA A 187 -19.91 12.75 -18.91
C ALA A 187 -18.55 13.09 -18.29
N TYR A 188 -17.77 12.08 -17.89
CA TYR A 188 -16.38 12.28 -17.46
C TYR A 188 -15.51 12.86 -18.59
N ARG A 189 -15.50 12.29 -19.79
CA ARG A 189 -14.71 12.79 -20.94
C ARG A 189 -15.08 14.22 -21.32
N SER A 190 -16.32 14.62 -21.14
CA SER A 190 -16.79 15.99 -21.41
C SER A 190 -16.40 17.02 -20.33
N GLY A 191 -15.81 16.58 -19.22
CA GLY A 191 -15.44 17.45 -18.10
C GLY A 191 -16.56 17.66 -17.07
N ALA A 192 -17.80 17.23 -17.34
CA ALA A 192 -18.98 17.50 -16.50
C ALA A 192 -18.96 16.85 -15.11
N LEU A 193 -18.15 15.81 -14.90
CA LEU A 193 -18.09 15.05 -13.64
C LEU A 193 -16.71 15.03 -12.96
N THR A 194 -15.77 15.86 -13.41
CA THR A 194 -14.37 15.88 -12.91
C THR A 194 -14.27 16.18 -11.41
N HIS A 195 -15.22 16.93 -10.84
CA HIS A 195 -15.26 17.26 -9.41
C HIS A 195 -15.98 16.22 -8.53
N HIS A 196 -16.65 15.23 -9.12
CA HIS A 196 -17.43 14.23 -8.39
C HIS A 196 -16.79 12.85 -8.45
N ARG A 197 -15.58 12.72 -7.88
CA ARG A 197 -14.74 11.49 -7.91
C ARG A 197 -15.49 10.18 -7.59
N ARG A 198 -16.48 10.22 -6.70
CA ARG A 198 -17.32 9.05 -6.33
C ARG A 198 -18.19 8.53 -7.48
N LEU A 199 -18.58 9.39 -8.42
CA LEU A 199 -19.43 9.05 -9.57
C LEU A 199 -18.63 8.63 -10.81
N ILE A 200 -17.32 8.86 -10.81
CA ILE A 200 -16.42 8.66 -11.97
C ILE A 200 -15.28 7.68 -11.69
N ALA A 201 -15.34 6.92 -10.60
CA ALA A 201 -14.25 6.08 -10.10
C ALA A 201 -13.62 5.15 -11.16
N HIS A 202 -14.37 4.90 -12.23
CA HIS A 202 -13.95 3.99 -13.26
C HIS A 202 -13.73 4.58 -14.66
N ALA A 203 -14.19 5.81 -14.94
CA ALA A 203 -14.09 6.42 -16.26
C ALA A 203 -12.63 6.69 -16.73
N PRO A 204 -11.68 7.17 -15.90
CA PRO A 204 -10.29 7.32 -16.31
C PRO A 204 -9.62 6.00 -16.73
N ARG A 205 -10.04 4.87 -16.14
CA ARG A 205 -9.47 3.53 -16.40
C ARG A 205 -9.92 2.97 -17.76
N VAL A 206 -11.16 3.25 -18.19
CA VAL A 206 -11.64 2.91 -19.55
C VAL A 206 -10.79 3.58 -20.62
N GLN A 207 -10.42 4.84 -20.39
CA GLN A 207 -9.68 5.64 -21.36
C GLN A 207 -8.27 5.07 -21.59
N ALA A 208 -7.61 4.59 -20.53
CA ALA A 208 -6.29 3.97 -20.61
C ALA A 208 -6.27 2.64 -21.37
N LEU A 209 -7.39 1.92 -21.44
CA LEU A 209 -7.52 0.64 -22.17
C LEU A 209 -7.89 0.82 -23.65
N ARG A 210 -8.26 2.03 -24.08
CA ARG A 210 -8.67 2.36 -25.46
C ARG A 210 -7.62 3.18 -26.24
N ALA A 211 -6.55 3.58 -25.57
CA ALA A 211 -5.39 4.27 -26.15
C ALA A 211 -4.30 3.24 -26.47
#